data_AF-A0A9N9NQL9-F1
#
_entry.id   AF-A0A9N9NQL9-F1
#
_cell.length_a   1.000
_cell.length_b   1.000
_cell.length_c   1.000
_cell.angle_alpha   90.00
_cell.angle_beta   90.00
_cell.angle_gamma   90.00
#
_symmetry.space_group_name_H-M   'P 1'
#
loop_
_entity.id
_entity.type
_entity.pdbx_description
1 polymer ?
#
loop_
_entity_poly.entity_id
_entity_poly.type
_entity_poly.pdbx_seq_one_letter_code
_entity_poly.pdbx_strand_id
1 'polypeptide(L)'
;TSIPIVFHNFRGYDSHLVCESVGHSVNAQQIKVIAETFERYKSMKVGQFKYIDSQQFMNNSLANLTKNLGTNHPITSQHYKDFSSKQIALVCRKGVYPYEYIDTHDRFLETELPSIHEFTSNLHGEYHDHYLKTDVLNLADVWAQFRKTCIEYYEVDPSHYVSAAALAWDAMLKMTGVNIQLFTDMAKHDFIEKAKRSGIAMACQRYLTANNPKMGEAYNSTKPTTWISYVDTTNLYGWAMSQYLPIGG
;
A
#
# COMPACT_ATOMS: atom_id res chain seq x y z
N THR A 1 15.11 -7.79 20.35
CA THR A 1 14.58 -7.21 19.09
C THR A 1 13.14 -7.60 18.93
N SER A 2 12.26 -6.71 18.44
CA SER A 2 10.84 -7.04 18.22
C SER A 2 10.67 -7.94 16.99
N ILE A 3 9.69 -8.85 17.05
CA ILE A 3 9.32 -9.74 15.95
C ILE A 3 8.24 -9.03 15.12
N PRO A 4 8.48 -8.69 13.84
CA PRO A 4 7.49 -8.07 12.98
C PRO A 4 6.42 -9.10 12.57
N ILE A 5 5.14 -8.73 12.73
CA ILE A 5 4.00 -9.46 12.19
C ILE A 5 3.36 -8.55 11.14
N VAL A 6 3.36 -8.99 9.89
CA VAL A 6 2.92 -8.18 8.75
C VAL A 6 1.52 -8.59 8.34
N PHE A 7 0.63 -7.61 8.30
CA PHE A 7 -0.74 -7.71 7.80
C PHE A 7 -0.89 -6.79 6.59
N HIS A 8 -1.89 -7.04 5.75
CA HIS A 8 -2.23 -6.15 4.65
C HIS A 8 -3.53 -5.41 4.95
N ASN A 9 -3.45 -4.09 5.10
CA ASN A 9 -4.54 -3.23 5.60
C ASN A 9 -4.96 -3.54 7.04
N PHE A 10 -3.98 -3.80 7.91
CA PHE A 10 -4.18 -4.08 9.34
C PHE A 10 -5.06 -3.02 10.01
N ARG A 11 -4.79 -1.74 9.75
CA ARG A 11 -5.51 -0.61 10.37
C ARG A 11 -6.95 -0.48 9.87
N GLY A 12 -7.28 -1.13 8.75
CA GLY A 12 -8.59 -1.09 8.13
C GLY A 12 -9.50 -2.23 8.56
N TYR A 13 -8.93 -3.41 8.84
CA TYR A 13 -9.71 -4.61 9.14
C TYR A 13 -9.37 -5.23 10.49
N ASP A 14 -8.15 -5.69 10.72
CA ASP A 14 -7.88 -6.61 11.85
C ASP A 14 -7.51 -5.90 13.17
N SER A 15 -7.06 -4.65 13.10
CA SER A 15 -6.41 -4.00 14.25
C SER A 15 -7.30 -3.84 15.48
N HIS A 16 -8.62 -3.65 15.29
CA HIS A 16 -9.56 -3.55 16.40
C HIS A 16 -9.78 -4.90 17.09
N LEU A 17 -9.94 -5.99 16.32
CA LEU A 17 -10.09 -7.35 16.84
C LEU A 17 -8.86 -7.79 17.64
N VAL A 18 -7.67 -7.51 17.12
CA VAL A 18 -6.41 -7.84 17.82
C VAL A 18 -6.27 -7.01 19.09
N CYS A 19 -6.59 -5.71 19.04
CA CYS A 19 -6.53 -4.84 20.22
C CYS A 19 -7.51 -5.30 21.32
N GLU A 20 -8.76 -5.60 20.95
CA GLU A 20 -9.79 -6.12 21.85
C GLU A 20 -9.35 -7.44 22.49
N SER A 21 -8.93 -8.41 21.67
CA SER A 21 -8.45 -9.71 22.14
C SER A 21 -7.27 -9.59 23.12
N VAL A 22 -6.31 -8.71 22.82
CA VAL A 22 -5.17 -8.44 23.71
C VAL A 22 -5.62 -7.74 25.00
N GLY A 23 -6.61 -6.84 24.93
CA GLY A 23 -7.20 -6.18 26.10
C GLY A 23 -7.83 -7.14 27.10
N HIS A 24 -8.35 -8.28 26.63
CA HIS A 24 -8.87 -9.36 27.47
C HIS A 24 -7.81 -10.37 27.93
N SER A 25 -6.55 -10.22 27.47
CA SER A 25 -5.46 -11.13 27.79
C SER A 25 -4.60 -10.63 28.96
N VAL A 26 -3.81 -11.52 29.56
CA VAL A 26 -2.77 -11.17 30.55
C VAL A 26 -1.73 -10.17 30.02
N ASN A 27 -1.65 -10.00 28.70
CA ASN A 27 -0.71 -9.09 28.03
C ASN A 27 -1.28 -7.69 27.81
N ALA A 28 -2.49 -7.36 28.30
CA ALA A 28 -3.10 -6.05 28.12
C ALA A 28 -2.18 -4.88 28.54
N GLN A 29 -1.40 -5.05 29.62
CA GLN A 29 -0.45 -4.02 30.09
C GLN A 29 0.78 -3.83 29.18
N GLN A 30 1.00 -4.72 28.21
CA GLN A 30 2.13 -4.67 27.29
C GLN A 30 1.78 -4.09 25.93
N ILE A 31 0.54 -3.61 25.75
CA ILE A 31 0.10 -3.00 24.50
C ILE A 31 0.68 -1.58 24.38
N LYS A 32 1.29 -1.29 23.24
CA LYS A 32 1.72 0.06 22.86
C LYS A 32 1.14 0.37 21.51
N VAL A 33 0.34 1.44 21.43
CA VAL A 33 -0.42 1.78 20.24
C VAL A 33 -0.15 3.23 19.88
N ILE A 34 -0.01 3.49 18.58
CA ILE A 34 -0.07 4.83 18.01
C ILE A 34 -1.43 4.93 17.34
N ALA A 35 -2.39 5.58 17.98
CA ALA A 35 -3.70 5.80 17.40
C ALA A 35 -3.63 6.86 16.28
N GLU A 36 -4.34 6.62 15.19
CA GLU A 36 -4.58 7.61 14.13
C GLU A 36 -5.96 8.26 14.34
N THR A 37 -6.94 7.44 14.67
CA THR A 37 -8.31 7.83 15.05
C THR A 37 -8.76 6.96 16.21
N PHE A 38 -9.99 7.16 16.71
CA PHE A 38 -10.57 6.29 17.74
C PHE A 38 -10.71 4.82 17.32
N GLU A 39 -10.82 4.54 16.02
CA GLU A 39 -11.06 3.19 15.48
C GLU A 39 -9.86 2.62 14.71
N ARG A 40 -8.87 3.46 14.37
CA ARG A 40 -7.74 3.05 13.52
C ARG A 40 -6.43 3.28 14.24
N TYR A 41 -5.64 2.21 14.30
CA TYR A 41 -4.31 2.23 14.89
C TYR A 41 -3.24 2.29 13.80
N LYS A 42 -2.45 3.37 13.81
CA LYS A 42 -1.31 3.56 12.89
C LYS A 42 -0.22 2.52 13.14
N SER A 43 0.00 2.15 14.40
CA SER A 43 0.94 1.10 14.78
C SER A 43 0.50 0.44 16.09
N MET A 44 0.76 -0.86 16.21
CA MET A 44 0.49 -1.63 17.41
C MET A 44 1.69 -2.53 17.73
N LYS A 45 2.04 -2.60 19.01
CA LYS A 45 3.05 -3.50 19.56
C LYS A 45 2.49 -4.17 20.81
N VAL A 46 2.67 -5.48 20.92
CA VAL A 46 2.24 -6.28 22.07
C VAL A 46 3.44 -7.11 22.53
N GLY A 47 4.01 -6.75 23.67
CA GLY A 47 5.22 -7.39 24.17
C GLY A 47 6.36 -7.34 23.14
N GLN A 48 6.78 -8.52 22.64
CA GLN A 48 7.81 -8.63 21.60
C GLN A 48 7.30 -8.47 20.16
N PHE A 49 6.00 -8.59 19.93
CA PHE A 49 5.42 -8.55 18.58
C PHE A 49 5.11 -7.13 18.13
N LYS A 50 5.55 -6.77 16.92
CA LYS A 50 5.27 -5.49 16.29
C LYS A 50 4.40 -5.72 15.07
N TYR A 51 3.17 -5.22 15.11
CA TYR A 51 2.23 -5.33 14.01
C TYR A 51 2.50 -4.24 12.99
N ILE A 52 2.66 -4.65 11.73
CA ILE A 52 3.00 -3.80 10.60
C ILE A 52 1.89 -3.92 9.58
N ASP A 53 1.38 -2.77 9.15
CA ASP A 53 0.48 -2.67 8.02
C ASP A 53 1.27 -2.45 6.74
N SER A 54 1.39 -3.48 5.91
CA SER A 54 2.08 -3.38 4.62
C SER A 54 1.47 -2.33 3.68
N GLN A 55 0.18 -2.00 3.83
CA GLN A 55 -0.47 -0.99 2.99
C GLN A 55 -0.03 0.44 3.34
N GLN A 56 0.52 0.67 4.55
CA GLN A 56 1.19 1.93 4.90
C GLN A 56 2.55 2.10 4.23
N PHE A 57 3.08 1.06 3.60
CA PHE A 57 4.31 1.09 2.81
C PHE A 57 4.02 1.03 1.31
N MET A 58 3.13 0.13 0.93
CA MET A 58 2.72 -0.13 -0.45
C MET A 58 1.22 0.08 -0.56
N ASN A 59 0.82 1.33 -0.78
CA ASN A 59 -0.59 1.75 -0.81
C ASN A 59 -1.30 1.29 -2.10
N ASN A 60 -1.51 -0.02 -2.22
CA ASN A 60 -2.23 -0.67 -3.30
C ASN A 60 -2.92 -1.94 -2.75
N SER A 61 -3.75 -2.60 -3.56
CA SER A 61 -4.32 -3.89 -3.20
C SER A 61 -3.26 -4.99 -3.28
N LEU A 62 -3.36 -6.02 -2.43
CA LEU A 62 -2.49 -7.18 -2.49
C LEU A 62 -2.48 -7.81 -3.90
N ALA A 63 -3.65 -7.90 -4.57
CA ALA A 63 -3.75 -8.41 -5.94
C ALA A 63 -2.83 -7.65 -6.92
N ASN A 64 -2.83 -6.32 -6.86
CA ASN A 64 -1.98 -5.50 -7.73
C ASN A 64 -0.50 -5.65 -7.34
N LEU A 65 -0.19 -5.73 -6.05
CA LEU A 65 1.19 -5.93 -5.58
C LEU A 65 1.74 -7.28 -6.03
N THR A 66 0.97 -8.36 -5.86
CA THR A 66 1.34 -9.71 -6.31
C THR A 66 1.49 -9.73 -7.83
N LYS A 67 0.58 -9.10 -8.58
CA LYS A 67 0.71 -8.97 -10.05
C LYS A 67 2.01 -8.25 -10.45
N ASN A 68 2.42 -7.22 -9.72
CA ASN A 68 3.64 -6.45 -10.00
C ASN A 68 4.92 -7.25 -9.74
N LEU A 69 4.88 -8.34 -8.97
CA LEU A 69 6.01 -9.26 -8.81
C LEU A 69 6.26 -10.12 -10.07
N GLY A 70 5.32 -10.18 -11.01
CA GLY A 70 5.44 -10.98 -12.22
C GLY A 70 5.50 -12.47 -11.92
N THR A 71 6.64 -13.10 -12.15
CA THR A 71 6.88 -14.54 -11.86
C THR A 71 7.74 -14.76 -10.61
N ASN A 72 8.15 -13.70 -9.92
CA ASN A 72 9.07 -13.76 -8.79
C ASN A 72 8.32 -14.02 -7.47
N HIS A 73 7.91 -15.26 -7.26
CA HIS A 73 7.19 -15.72 -6.06
C HIS A 73 7.95 -16.85 -5.34
N PRO A 74 9.17 -16.60 -4.81
CA PRO A 74 10.03 -17.65 -4.29
C PRO A 74 9.43 -18.40 -3.09
N ILE A 75 8.76 -17.70 -2.16
CA ILE A 75 8.17 -18.30 -0.96
C ILE A 75 6.96 -19.15 -1.36
N THR A 76 6.07 -18.60 -2.19
CA THR A 76 4.89 -19.33 -2.69
C THR A 76 5.30 -20.54 -3.53
N SER A 77 6.28 -20.38 -4.44
CA SER A 77 6.78 -21.47 -5.29
C SER A 77 7.46 -22.57 -4.49
N GLN A 78 8.22 -22.20 -3.44
CA GLN A 78 8.85 -23.18 -2.56
C GLN A 78 7.79 -23.95 -1.74
N HIS A 79 6.73 -23.27 -1.30
CA HIS A 79 5.63 -23.91 -0.57
C HIS A 79 4.88 -24.91 -1.46
N TYR A 80 4.57 -24.51 -2.69
CA TYR A 80 3.91 -25.33 -3.70
C TYR A 80 4.91 -25.93 -4.70
N LYS A 81 6.01 -26.51 -4.20
CA LYS A 81 7.10 -27.06 -5.02
C LYS A 81 6.65 -28.15 -6.01
N ASP A 82 5.56 -28.84 -5.70
CA ASP A 82 5.01 -29.93 -6.51
C ASP A 82 4.02 -29.43 -7.56
N PHE A 83 3.73 -28.11 -7.60
CA PHE A 83 2.81 -27.51 -8.56
C PHE A 83 3.53 -27.14 -9.86
N SER A 84 2.84 -27.32 -10.98
CA SER A 84 3.29 -26.80 -12.28
C SER A 84 3.32 -25.27 -12.29
N SER A 85 4.10 -24.69 -13.21
CA SER A 85 4.16 -23.24 -13.39
C SER A 85 2.80 -22.59 -13.66
N LYS A 86 1.87 -23.31 -14.31
CA LYS A 86 0.49 -22.86 -14.54
C LYS A 86 -0.30 -22.81 -13.23
N GLN A 87 -0.15 -23.81 -12.36
CA GLN A 87 -0.80 -23.85 -11.05
C GLN A 87 -0.23 -22.77 -10.12
N ILE A 88 1.09 -22.53 -10.14
CA ILE A 88 1.72 -21.42 -9.40
C ILE A 88 1.15 -20.07 -9.87
N ALA A 89 1.01 -19.87 -11.19
CA ALA A 89 0.41 -18.66 -11.73
C ALA A 89 -1.06 -18.47 -11.34
N LEU A 90 -1.79 -19.55 -11.04
CA LEU A 90 -3.17 -19.48 -10.55
C LEU A 90 -3.23 -19.08 -9.07
N VAL A 91 -2.41 -19.68 -8.21
CA VAL A 91 -2.38 -19.33 -6.77
C VAL A 91 -1.83 -17.93 -6.51
N CYS A 92 -0.97 -17.40 -7.40
CA CYS A 92 -0.50 -16.02 -7.30
C CYS A 92 -1.55 -14.97 -7.76
N ARG A 93 -2.69 -15.40 -8.34
CA ARG A 93 -3.80 -14.50 -8.63
C ARG A 93 -4.69 -14.40 -7.41
N LYS A 94 -5.12 -13.17 -7.08
CA LYS A 94 -6.15 -13.01 -6.05
C LYS A 94 -7.44 -13.68 -6.54
N GLY A 95 -7.83 -14.76 -5.86
CA GLY A 95 -9.10 -15.42 -6.09
C GLY A 95 -10.26 -14.55 -5.62
N VAL A 96 -11.34 -14.54 -6.38
CA VAL A 96 -12.67 -14.18 -5.88
C VAL A 96 -13.28 -15.51 -5.44
N TYR A 97 -13.65 -15.64 -4.16
CA TYR A 97 -14.10 -16.91 -3.62
C TYR A 97 -15.52 -16.81 -3.04
N PRO A 98 -16.47 -17.63 -3.51
CA PRO A 98 -17.85 -17.65 -3.03
C PRO A 98 -17.93 -18.53 -1.79
N TYR A 99 -17.66 -17.95 -0.62
CA TYR A 99 -17.55 -18.72 0.63
C TYR A 99 -18.85 -19.44 1.04
N GLU A 100 -20.05 -18.97 0.67
CA GLU A 100 -21.32 -19.72 0.90
C GLU A 100 -21.54 -20.85 -0.08
N TYR A 101 -21.10 -20.68 -1.32
CA TYR A 101 -21.40 -21.63 -2.38
C TYR A 101 -20.69 -22.97 -2.19
N ILE A 102 -19.50 -22.94 -1.60
CA ILE A 102 -18.71 -24.15 -1.36
C ILE A 102 -19.12 -24.75 -0.01
N ASP A 103 -20.31 -25.31 0.03
CA ASP A 103 -20.93 -25.89 1.24
C ASP A 103 -20.68 -27.40 1.40
N THR A 104 -20.35 -28.10 0.32
CA THR A 104 -20.29 -29.57 0.24
C THR A 104 -19.21 -30.05 -0.72
N HIS A 105 -18.70 -31.27 -0.51
CA HIS A 105 -17.63 -31.84 -1.33
C HIS A 105 -18.06 -32.11 -2.78
N ASP A 106 -19.37 -32.29 -3.02
CA ASP A 106 -19.94 -32.50 -4.35
C ASP A 106 -19.80 -31.26 -5.25
N ARG A 107 -19.69 -30.05 -4.67
CA ARG A 107 -19.48 -28.79 -5.41
C ARG A 107 -18.14 -28.74 -6.15
N PHE A 108 -17.18 -29.59 -5.78
CA PHE A 108 -15.90 -29.72 -6.48
C PHE A 108 -15.98 -30.55 -7.76
N LEU A 109 -17.07 -31.28 -7.97
CA LEU A 109 -17.30 -32.07 -9.19
C LEU A 109 -17.94 -31.24 -10.30
N GLU A 110 -18.35 -30.01 -10.01
CA GLU A 110 -18.96 -29.10 -10.96
C GLU A 110 -17.93 -28.57 -11.96
N THR A 111 -18.33 -28.48 -13.23
CA THR A 111 -17.45 -28.06 -14.33
C THR A 111 -17.56 -26.58 -14.68
N GLU A 112 -18.38 -25.84 -13.95
CA GLU A 112 -18.78 -24.47 -14.25
C GLU A 112 -18.65 -23.59 -13.01
N LEU A 113 -18.44 -22.28 -13.20
CA LEU A 113 -18.39 -21.35 -12.07
C LEU A 113 -19.82 -21.07 -11.55
N PRO A 114 -20.00 -20.89 -10.23
CA PRO A 114 -21.25 -20.41 -9.66
C PRO A 114 -21.69 -19.09 -10.28
N SER A 115 -22.99 -18.83 -10.20
CA SER A 115 -23.54 -17.54 -10.56
C SER A 115 -22.98 -16.43 -9.66
N ILE A 116 -22.90 -15.20 -10.16
CA ILE A 116 -22.35 -14.05 -9.42
C ILE A 116 -23.07 -13.79 -8.08
N HIS A 117 -24.33 -14.20 -7.96
CA HIS A 117 -25.13 -14.04 -6.76
C HIS A 117 -24.71 -14.99 -5.63
N GLU A 118 -24.00 -16.07 -5.95
CA GLU A 118 -23.54 -17.08 -4.98
C GLU A 118 -22.17 -16.73 -4.37
N PHE A 119 -21.59 -15.60 -4.76
CA PHE A 119 -20.36 -15.06 -4.16
C PHE A 119 -20.57 -14.31 -2.82
N THR A 120 -21.70 -14.56 -2.14
CA THR A 120 -21.98 -14.09 -0.77
C THR A 120 -21.45 -15.10 0.28
N SER A 121 -21.32 -14.75 1.57
CA SER A 121 -20.50 -15.52 2.55
C SER A 121 -21.12 -15.70 3.96
N ASN A 122 -21.06 -16.95 4.45
CA ASN A 122 -21.21 -17.51 5.80
C ASN A 122 -20.12 -18.61 5.88
N LEU A 123 -19.11 -18.48 6.74
CA LEU A 123 -17.71 -18.88 6.47
C LEU A 123 -17.23 -20.21 7.12
N HIS A 124 -17.12 -21.38 6.43
CA HIS A 124 -16.47 -22.64 6.96
C HIS A 124 -15.80 -23.54 5.86
N GLY A 125 -14.61 -24.16 6.09
CA GLY A 125 -14.08 -25.31 5.28
C GLY A 125 -12.57 -25.37 4.89
N GLU A 126 -12.09 -26.52 4.36
CA GLU A 126 -10.68 -26.79 3.97
C GLU A 126 -10.15 -25.88 2.84
N TYR A 127 -11.01 -25.46 1.91
CA TYR A 127 -10.60 -24.56 0.82
C TYR A 127 -10.41 -23.12 1.32
N HIS A 128 -11.21 -22.67 2.30
CA HIS A 128 -11.00 -21.36 2.95
C HIS A 128 -9.59 -21.27 3.54
N ASP A 129 -9.14 -22.33 4.23
CA ASP A 129 -7.79 -22.39 4.78
C ASP A 129 -6.73 -22.31 3.67
N HIS A 130 -6.97 -22.94 2.51
CA HIS A 130 -6.07 -22.87 1.36
C HIS A 130 -6.03 -21.47 0.73
N TYR A 131 -7.19 -20.80 0.61
CA TYR A 131 -7.30 -19.42 0.15
C TYR A 131 -6.54 -18.46 1.08
N LEU A 132 -6.83 -18.53 2.38
CA LEU A 132 -6.19 -17.70 3.39
C LEU A 132 -4.68 -17.91 3.40
N LYS A 133 -4.23 -19.17 3.33
CA LYS A 133 -2.82 -19.51 3.23
C LYS A 133 -2.16 -18.92 1.99
N THR A 134 -2.86 -18.92 0.86
CA THR A 134 -2.38 -18.35 -0.40
C THR A 134 -2.22 -16.83 -0.29
N ASP A 135 -3.17 -16.13 0.32
CA ASP A 135 -3.05 -14.69 0.58
C ASP A 135 -1.87 -14.36 1.51
N VAL A 136 -1.65 -15.18 2.54
CA VAL A 136 -0.48 -15.04 3.44
C VAL A 136 0.84 -15.26 2.70
N LEU A 137 0.93 -16.29 1.85
CA LEU A 137 2.13 -16.56 1.04
C LEU A 137 2.40 -15.44 0.02
N ASN A 138 1.36 -14.95 -0.64
CA ASN A 138 1.44 -13.82 -1.56
C ASN A 138 1.93 -12.55 -0.85
N LEU A 139 1.40 -12.25 0.33
CA LEU A 139 1.87 -11.14 1.15
C LEU A 139 3.33 -11.33 1.59
N ALA A 140 3.74 -12.56 1.93
CA ALA A 140 5.11 -12.86 2.30
C ALA A 140 6.08 -12.59 1.14
N ASP A 141 5.74 -13.01 -0.09
CA ASP A 141 6.55 -12.72 -1.28
C ASP A 141 6.66 -11.21 -1.56
N VAL A 142 5.52 -10.51 -1.50
CA VAL A 142 5.47 -9.04 -1.69
C VAL A 142 6.32 -8.33 -0.65
N TRP A 143 6.18 -8.67 0.63
CA TRP A 143 6.94 -8.03 1.70
C TRP A 143 8.43 -8.39 1.65
N ALA A 144 8.78 -9.64 1.34
CA ALA A 144 10.17 -10.07 1.20
C ALA A 144 10.87 -9.34 0.07
N GLN A 145 10.21 -9.19 -1.09
CA GLN A 145 10.75 -8.43 -2.21
C GLN A 145 10.90 -6.94 -1.85
N PHE A 146 9.89 -6.33 -1.24
CA PHE A 146 9.97 -4.93 -0.77
C PHE A 146 11.11 -4.71 0.22
N ARG A 147 11.26 -5.62 1.20
CA ARG A 147 12.34 -5.61 2.18
C ARG A 147 13.72 -5.73 1.53
N LYS A 148 13.87 -6.67 0.57
CA LYS A 148 15.12 -6.83 -0.19
C LYS A 148 15.48 -5.54 -0.92
N THR A 149 14.53 -4.95 -1.65
CA THR A 149 14.73 -3.67 -2.35
C THR A 149 15.12 -2.55 -1.40
N CYS A 150 14.45 -2.39 -0.25
CA CYS A 150 14.79 -1.34 0.71
C CYS A 150 16.22 -1.51 1.27
N ILE A 151 16.63 -2.74 1.59
CA ILE A 151 17.98 -3.01 2.11
C ILE A 151 19.01 -2.75 1.01
N GLU A 152 18.74 -3.14 -0.23
CA GLU A 152 19.66 -2.97 -1.36
C GLU A 152 19.89 -1.48 -1.71
N TYR A 153 18.82 -0.69 -1.77
CA TYR A 153 18.92 0.72 -2.20
C TYR A 153 19.17 1.71 -1.06
N TYR A 154 18.61 1.44 0.11
CA TYR A 154 18.61 2.39 1.23
C TYR A 154 19.38 1.89 2.45
N GLU A 155 19.81 0.62 2.45
CA GLU A 155 20.49 -0.03 3.56
C GLU A 155 19.72 0.09 4.90
N VAL A 156 18.39 0.08 4.82
CA VAL A 156 17.48 0.09 5.97
C VAL A 156 16.42 -1.00 5.81
N ASP A 157 16.06 -1.65 6.92
CA ASP A 157 15.02 -2.68 6.93
C ASP A 157 13.64 -2.05 7.20
N PRO A 158 12.67 -2.13 6.28
CA PRO A 158 11.32 -1.57 6.45
C PRO A 158 10.59 -2.10 7.68
N SER A 159 10.96 -3.28 8.17
CA SER A 159 10.34 -3.91 9.35
C SER A 159 10.56 -3.10 10.64
N HIS A 160 11.54 -2.19 10.65
CA HIS A 160 11.79 -1.30 11.79
C HIS A 160 10.92 -0.04 11.78
N TYR A 161 10.20 0.24 10.70
CA TYR A 161 9.39 1.44 10.54
C TYR A 161 7.90 1.15 10.70
N VAL A 162 7.09 2.20 10.79
CA VAL A 162 5.62 2.11 10.86
C VAL A 162 4.93 2.44 9.53
N SER A 163 5.63 3.12 8.61
CA SER A 163 5.12 3.52 7.30
C SER A 163 6.25 3.84 6.33
N ALA A 164 5.93 3.94 5.03
CA ALA A 164 6.89 4.37 4.01
C ALA A 164 7.43 5.78 4.27
N ALA A 165 6.64 6.70 4.84
CA ALA A 165 7.12 8.06 5.13
C ALA A 165 8.25 8.08 6.17
N ALA A 166 8.11 7.28 7.24
CA ALA A 166 9.15 7.16 8.26
C ALA A 166 10.42 6.49 7.70
N LEU A 167 10.25 5.45 6.87
CA LEU A 167 11.37 4.82 6.18
C LEU A 167 12.08 5.78 5.23
N ALA A 168 11.32 6.53 4.41
CA ALA A 168 11.87 7.47 3.44
C ALA A 168 12.64 8.61 4.13
N TRP A 169 12.15 9.08 5.28
CA TRP A 169 12.83 10.10 6.08
C TRP A 169 14.21 9.62 6.57
N ASP A 170 14.27 8.46 7.21
CA ASP A 170 15.54 7.92 7.73
C ASP A 170 16.47 7.50 6.59
N ALA A 171 15.94 6.94 5.50
CA ALA A 171 16.71 6.68 4.29
C ALA A 171 17.31 7.98 3.72
N MET A 172 16.54 9.06 3.63
CA MET A 172 17.01 10.36 3.17
C MET A 172 18.15 10.90 4.05
N LEU A 173 17.99 10.88 5.38
CA LEU A 173 19.03 11.32 6.31
C LEU A 173 20.31 10.48 6.17
N LYS A 174 20.16 9.15 6.08
CA LYS A 174 21.28 8.22 5.93
C LYS A 174 22.03 8.43 4.61
N MET A 175 21.31 8.57 3.50
CA MET A 175 21.91 8.69 2.17
C MET A 175 22.57 10.05 1.93
N THR A 176 21.99 11.13 2.47
CA THR A 176 22.50 12.49 2.27
C THR A 176 23.54 12.89 3.32
N GLY A 177 23.51 12.29 4.51
CA GLY A 177 24.33 12.69 5.65
C GLY A 177 24.02 14.09 6.18
N VAL A 178 22.89 14.69 5.76
CA VAL A 178 22.52 16.05 6.15
C VAL A 178 22.13 16.10 7.63
N ASN A 179 22.58 17.15 8.32
CA ASN A 179 22.14 17.44 9.69
C ASN A 179 21.11 18.58 9.65
N ILE A 180 19.86 18.25 9.95
CA ILE A 180 18.77 19.22 10.02
C ILE A 180 18.63 19.69 11.47
N GLN A 181 18.81 20.99 11.71
CA GLN A 181 18.65 21.59 13.03
C GLN A 181 17.18 21.61 13.45
N LEU A 182 16.94 21.33 14.73
CA LEU A 182 15.61 21.40 15.32
C LEU A 182 15.23 22.85 15.63
N PHE A 183 13.94 23.17 15.55
CA PHE A 183 13.43 24.43 16.05
C PHE A 183 13.66 24.52 17.57
N THR A 184 14.38 25.55 18.00
CA THR A 184 14.59 25.88 19.43
C THR A 184 13.70 27.02 19.91
N ASP A 185 12.93 27.63 19.01
CA ASP A 185 12.07 28.78 19.26
C ASP A 185 10.69 28.55 18.62
N MET A 186 9.63 28.75 19.43
CA MET A 186 8.24 28.63 18.99
C MET A 186 7.88 29.67 17.92
N ALA A 187 8.47 30.87 17.96
CA ALA A 187 8.18 31.89 16.96
C ALA A 187 8.68 31.47 15.56
N LYS A 188 9.84 30.80 15.48
CA LYS A 188 10.35 30.22 14.23
C LYS A 188 9.44 29.10 13.72
N HIS A 189 9.01 28.22 14.62
CA HIS A 189 8.07 27.14 14.29
C HIS A 189 6.75 27.70 13.73
N ASP A 190 6.12 28.65 14.44
CA ASP A 190 4.84 29.24 14.04
C ASP A 190 4.92 30.00 12.71
N PHE A 191 6.05 30.67 12.47
CA PHE A 191 6.29 31.33 11.19
C PHE A 191 6.29 30.32 10.03
N ILE A 192 7.02 29.22 10.17
CA ILE A 192 7.10 28.17 9.14
C ILE A 192 5.75 27.48 8.95
N GLU A 193 5.06 27.12 10.05
CA GLU A 193 3.74 26.49 9.95
C GLU A 193 2.72 27.40 9.26
N LYS A 194 2.72 28.72 9.56
CA LYS A 194 1.87 29.70 8.87
C LYS A 194 2.26 29.91 7.41
N ALA A 195 3.52 29.68 7.04
CA ALA A 195 4.01 29.83 5.68
C ALA A 195 3.72 28.62 4.78
N LYS A 196 3.44 27.43 5.35
CA LYS A 196 3.15 26.22 4.58
C LYS A 196 1.94 26.41 3.68
N ARG A 197 2.09 26.04 2.40
CA ARG A 197 1.03 26.00 1.39
C ARG A 197 1.08 24.65 0.68
N SER A 198 -0.08 24.16 0.27
CA SER A 198 -0.20 22.93 -0.53
C SER A 198 -0.10 23.25 -2.03
N GLY A 199 -0.33 22.25 -2.88
CA GLY A 199 -0.37 22.42 -4.33
C GLY A 199 -1.35 23.52 -4.75
N ILE A 200 -0.98 24.28 -5.77
CA ILE A 200 -1.81 25.37 -6.32
C ILE A 200 -2.90 24.73 -7.19
N ALA A 201 -4.15 24.87 -6.76
CA ALA A 201 -5.33 24.52 -7.56
C ALA A 201 -6.03 25.80 -7.99
N MET A 202 -6.15 26.02 -9.30
CA MET A 202 -6.74 27.23 -9.87
C MET A 202 -8.00 26.87 -10.66
N ALA A 203 -9.18 27.19 -10.11
CA ALA A 203 -10.45 27.07 -10.81
C ALA A 203 -10.77 28.40 -11.52
N CYS A 204 -10.24 28.59 -12.73
CA CYS A 204 -10.64 29.70 -13.60
C CYS A 204 -11.76 29.25 -14.53
N GLN A 205 -12.77 30.10 -14.77
CA GLN A 205 -13.63 29.98 -15.95
C GLN A 205 -12.87 30.45 -17.21
N ARG A 206 -11.94 29.63 -17.70
CA ARG A 206 -11.33 29.82 -19.01
C ARG A 206 -11.98 28.84 -19.99
N TYR A 207 -12.89 29.34 -20.82
CA TYR A 207 -13.48 28.56 -21.89
C TYR A 207 -12.61 28.68 -23.14
N LEU A 208 -12.00 27.57 -23.56
CA LEU A 208 -11.28 27.45 -24.82
C LEU A 208 -11.72 26.16 -25.49
N THR A 209 -12.14 26.26 -26.75
CA THR A 209 -12.44 25.10 -27.58
C THR A 209 -11.31 24.94 -28.59
N ALA A 210 -10.71 23.75 -28.65
CA ALA A 210 -9.77 23.43 -29.71
C ALA A 210 -10.50 23.40 -31.07
N ASN A 211 -9.82 23.81 -32.13
CA ASN A 211 -10.28 23.72 -33.50
C ASN A 211 -9.09 23.30 -34.35
N ASN A 212 -8.85 22.00 -34.51
CA ASN A 212 -7.73 21.51 -35.30
C ASN A 212 -8.11 20.31 -36.18
N PRO A 213 -7.37 20.05 -37.28
CA PRO A 213 -7.72 18.99 -38.23
C PRO A 213 -7.81 17.58 -37.65
N LYS A 214 -7.26 17.32 -36.45
CA LYS A 214 -7.36 16.00 -35.80
C LYS A 214 -8.72 15.75 -35.13
N MET A 215 -9.58 16.76 -35.08
CA MET A 215 -10.92 16.66 -34.49
C MET A 215 -11.98 16.03 -35.42
N GLY A 216 -11.60 15.62 -36.64
CA GLY A 216 -12.51 14.97 -37.59
C GLY A 216 -13.66 15.89 -38.00
N GLU A 217 -14.89 15.39 -37.95
CA GLU A 217 -16.10 16.13 -38.33
C GLU A 217 -16.36 17.39 -37.48
N ALA A 218 -15.75 17.49 -36.28
CA ALA A 218 -15.86 18.65 -35.41
C ALA A 218 -14.90 19.80 -35.80
N TYR A 219 -13.97 19.59 -36.74
CA TYR A 219 -13.07 20.63 -37.23
C TYR A 219 -13.78 21.59 -38.18
N ASN A 220 -13.63 22.89 -37.95
CA ASN A 220 -14.15 23.91 -38.84
C ASN A 220 -13.01 24.68 -39.52
N SER A 221 -12.84 24.43 -40.83
CA SER A 221 -11.81 25.07 -41.67
C SER A 221 -12.02 26.56 -41.90
N THR A 222 -13.21 27.09 -41.61
CA THR A 222 -13.51 28.52 -41.69
C THR A 222 -13.08 29.29 -40.43
N LYS A 223 -12.76 28.59 -39.34
CA LYS A 223 -12.28 29.18 -38.08
C LYS A 223 -10.77 29.01 -37.94
N PRO A 224 -10.08 29.91 -37.20
CA PRO A 224 -8.65 29.75 -36.93
C PRO A 224 -8.33 28.42 -36.28
N THR A 225 -7.18 27.83 -36.65
CA THR A 225 -6.70 26.60 -36.04
C THR A 225 -6.22 26.85 -34.60
N THR A 226 -6.79 26.14 -33.63
CA THR A 226 -6.41 26.21 -32.21
C THR A 226 -6.14 24.83 -31.62
N TRP A 227 -5.19 24.77 -30.69
CA TRP A 227 -4.76 23.56 -30.01
C TRP A 227 -4.84 23.74 -28.49
N ILE A 228 -5.14 22.66 -27.78
CA ILE A 228 -5.02 22.59 -26.32
C ILE A 228 -3.89 21.60 -26.02
N SER A 229 -2.93 22.01 -25.19
CA SER A 229 -1.85 21.16 -24.73
C SER A 229 -2.02 20.88 -23.25
N TYR A 230 -1.86 19.61 -22.87
CA TYR A 230 -1.75 19.19 -21.48
C TYR A 230 -0.27 18.94 -21.17
N VAL A 231 0.25 19.64 -20.17
CA VAL A 231 1.63 19.50 -19.71
C VAL A 231 1.60 19.07 -18.26
N ASP A 232 2.31 18.00 -17.96
CA ASP A 232 2.44 17.44 -16.61
C ASP A 232 3.92 17.35 -16.25
N THR A 233 4.25 17.66 -15.00
CA THR A 233 5.63 17.61 -14.53
C THR A 233 5.91 16.27 -13.85
N THR A 234 6.78 15.46 -14.45
CA THR A 234 7.24 14.21 -13.85
C THR A 234 7.99 14.48 -12.55
N ASN A 235 7.51 13.92 -11.43
CA ASN A 235 8.14 13.99 -10.12
C ASN A 235 8.45 15.43 -9.63
N LEU A 236 7.45 16.31 -9.69
CA LEU A 236 7.56 17.73 -9.29
C LEU A 236 8.22 17.92 -7.90
N TYR A 237 7.72 17.21 -6.88
CA TYR A 237 8.26 17.34 -5.52
C TYR A 237 9.67 16.76 -5.39
N GLY A 238 9.98 15.64 -6.04
CA GLY A 238 11.34 15.09 -6.02
C GLY A 238 12.37 16.04 -6.62
N TRP A 239 12.01 16.71 -7.72
CA TRP A 239 12.86 17.75 -8.30
C TRP A 239 13.04 18.95 -7.34
N ALA A 240 11.96 19.42 -6.72
CA ALA A 240 12.01 20.53 -5.77
C ALA A 240 12.85 20.18 -4.52
N MET A 241 12.75 18.95 -4.02
CA MET A 241 13.56 18.46 -2.90
C MET A 241 15.04 18.29 -3.23
N SER A 242 15.40 18.28 -4.52
CA SER A 242 16.79 18.23 -4.98
C SER A 242 17.45 19.62 -5.01
N GLN A 243 16.69 20.69 -4.76
CA GLN A 243 17.20 22.06 -4.69
C GLN A 243 17.70 22.40 -3.28
N TYR A 244 18.32 23.57 -3.11
CA TYR A 244 18.71 24.06 -1.79
C TYR A 244 17.47 24.28 -0.90
N LEU A 245 17.43 23.58 0.23
CA LEU A 245 16.38 23.69 1.24
C LEU A 245 16.97 24.22 2.57
N PRO A 246 16.16 24.88 3.40
CA PRO A 246 16.59 25.28 4.74
C PRO A 246 16.90 24.04 5.61
N ILE A 247 18.10 24.01 6.20
CA ILE A 247 18.56 22.92 7.09
C ILE A 247 18.87 23.40 8.52
N GLY A 248 18.85 24.71 8.78
CA GLY A 248 19.14 25.29 10.09
C GLY A 248 19.33 26.81 10.06
N GLY A 249 19.44 27.42 11.24
CA GLY A 249 19.55 28.87 11.47
C GLY A 249 19.01 29.34 12.81
#